data_AF-A0A7J6VDP2-F1
#
_entry.id   AF-A0A7J6VDP2-F1
#
_cell.length_a   1.000
_cell.length_b   1.000
_cell.length_c   1.000
_cell.angle_alpha   90.00
_cell.angle_beta   90.00
_cell.angle_gamma   90.00
#
_symmetry.space_group_name_H-M   'P 1'
#
loop_
_entity.id
_entity.type
_entity.pdbx_description
1 polymer ?
#
loop_
_entity_poly.entity_id
_entity_poly.type
_entity_poly.pdbx_seq_one_letter_code
_entity_poly.pdbx_strand_id
1 'polypeptide(L)' 'TLSPEVAEALSQGNAIVALESTIISHGMPYPQNLETAKEVEAIVRNNGAVPATIAILI' A
#
# COMPACT_ATOMS: atom_id res chain seq x y z
N THR A 1 8.93 3.22 9.47
CA THR A 1 9.65 1.93 9.47
C THR A 1 9.02 1.02 8.42
N LEU A 2 9.70 -0.05 7.99
CA LEU A 2 9.11 -1.01 7.06
C LEU A 2 8.15 -1.95 7.79
N SER A 3 7.07 -2.36 7.13
CA SER A 3 6.25 -3.48 7.61
C SER A 3 7.03 -4.80 7.44
N PRO A 4 6.71 -5.85 8.22
CA PRO A 4 7.34 -7.17 8.05
C PRO A 4 7.19 -7.71 6.62
N GLU A 5 6.02 -7.57 6.00
CA GLU A 5 5.73 -8.01 4.63
C GLU A 5 6.66 -7.34 3.60
N VAL A 6 6.86 -6.02 3.71
CA VAL A 6 7.74 -5.27 2.80
C VAL A 6 9.22 -5.61 3.05
N ALA A 7 9.62 -5.77 4.31
CA ALA A 7 10.99 -6.15 4.65
C ALA A 7 11.36 -7.54 4.10
N GLU A 8 10.44 -8.50 4.22
CA GLU A 8 10.60 -9.85 3.65
C GLU A 8 10.67 -9.80 2.12
N ALA A 9 9.73 -9.10 1.48
CA ALA A 9 9.69 -8.93 0.03
C ALA A 9 11.01 -8.35 -0.52
N LEU A 10 11.57 -7.34 0.16
CA LEU A 10 12.86 -6.75 -0.21
C LEU A 10 13.99 -7.77 -0.11
N SER A 11 14.04 -8.58 0.96
CA SER A 11 15.08 -9.59 1.15
C SER A 11 15.03 -10.73 0.13
N GLN A 12 13.83 -11.04 -0.38
CA GLN A 12 13.60 -12.10 -1.37
C GLN A 12 13.72 -11.59 -2.81
N GLY A 13 13.85 -10.27 -3.02
CA GLY A 13 13.86 -9.67 -4.35
C GLY A 13 12.49 -9.71 -5.04
N ASN A 14 11.40 -9.79 -4.25
CA ASN A 14 10.04 -9.77 -4.78
C ASN A 14 9.67 -8.37 -5.28
N ALA A 15 8.76 -8.31 -6.26
CA ALA A 15 8.24 -7.05 -6.76
C ALA A 15 7.46 -6.30 -5.66
N ILE A 16 7.73 -5.01 -5.50
CA ILE A 16 7.07 -4.13 -4.53
C ILE A 16 6.52 -2.93 -5.28
N VAL A 17 5.28 -2.55 -4.96
CA VAL A 17 4.62 -1.37 -5.51
C VAL A 17 4.40 -0.36 -4.39
N ALA A 18 5.05 0.80 -4.47
CA ALA A 18 4.83 1.90 -3.56
C ALA A 18 3.49 2.60 -3.87
N LEU A 19 2.69 2.86 -2.83
CA LEU A 19 1.40 3.56 -2.93
C LEU A 19 1.43 4.83 -2.08
N GLU A 20 0.88 5.93 -2.59
CA GLU A 20 0.82 7.20 -1.85
C GLU A 20 -0.33 7.23 -0.83
N SER A 21 -0.12 7.89 0.32
CA SER A 21 -1.18 8.10 1.32
C SER A 21 -2.08 9.30 1.02
N THR A 22 -1.64 10.26 0.20
CA THR A 22 -2.36 11.52 -0.02
C THR A 22 -3.73 11.32 -0.65
N ILE A 23 -3.85 10.41 -1.62
CA ILE A 23 -5.14 10.08 -2.24
C ILE A 23 -6.13 9.47 -1.24
N ILE A 24 -5.62 8.75 -0.23
CA ILE A 24 -6.40 8.14 0.85
C ILE A 24 -6.82 9.22 1.87
N SER A 25 -5.96 10.18 2.19
CA SER A 25 -6.27 11.18 3.22
C SER A 25 -7.12 12.35 2.72
N HIS A 26 -6.92 12.82 1.49
CA HIS A 26 -7.54 14.05 0.98
C HIS A 26 -8.20 13.91 -0.40
N GLY A 27 -7.96 12.80 -1.10
CA GLY A 27 -8.50 12.60 -2.45
C GLY A 27 -9.96 12.13 -2.48
N MET A 28 -10.45 11.51 -1.40
CA MET A 28 -11.79 10.90 -1.31
C MET A 28 -12.38 11.05 0.09
N PRO A 29 -13.71 11.17 0.24
CA PRO A 29 -14.35 11.19 1.55
C PRO A 29 -14.35 9.78 2.18
N TYR A 30 -14.48 9.73 3.50
CA TYR A 30 -14.74 8.47 4.20
C TYR A 30 -16.18 7.99 3.92
N PRO A 31 -16.43 6.68 3.69
CA PRO A 31 -15.49 5.54 3.79
C PRO A 31 -14.74 5.18 2.50
N GLN A 32 -15.03 5.88 1.40
CA GLN A 32 -14.51 5.55 0.06
C GLN A 32 -12.99 5.54 0.02
N ASN A 33 -12.34 6.44 0.75
CA ASN A 33 -10.88 6.43 0.86
C ASN A 33 -10.30 5.12 1.38
N LEU A 34 -10.91 4.53 2.41
CA LEU A 34 -10.48 3.28 3.02
C LEU A 34 -10.79 2.10 2.11
N GLU A 35 -11.94 2.12 1.45
CA GLU A 35 -12.35 1.09 0.49
C GLU A 35 -11.40 1.07 -0.71
N THR A 36 -11.13 2.22 -1.31
CA THR A 36 -10.18 2.36 -2.42
C THR A 36 -8.76 1.96 -2.01
N ALA A 37 -8.28 2.34 -0.83
CA ALA A 37 -6.98 1.91 -0.34
C ALA A 37 -6.85 0.38 -0.32
N LYS A 38 -7.88 -0.31 0.20
CA LYS A 38 -7.91 -1.77 0.27
C LYS A 38 -8.02 -2.41 -1.12
N GLU A 39 -8.84 -1.87 -2.00
CA GLU A 39 -8.97 -2.38 -3.38
C GLU A 39 -7.65 -2.27 -4.15
N VAL A 40 -6.97 -1.13 -4.07
CA VAL A 40 -5.68 -0.93 -4.73
C VAL A 40 -4.62 -1.89 -4.19
N GLU A 41 -4.55 -2.06 -2.87
CA GLU A 41 -3.65 -3.05 -2.28
C GLU A 41 -3.97 -4.49 -2.73
N ALA A 42 -5.25 -4.84 -2.83
CA ALA A 42 -5.68 -6.16 -3.32
C ALA A 42 -5.31 -6.36 -4.79
N ILE A 43 -5.46 -5.34 -5.63
CA ILE A 43 -5.05 -5.37 -7.05
C ILE A 43 -3.55 -5.64 -7.16
N VAL A 44 -2.72 -4.97 -6.37
CA VAL A 44 -1.26 -5.19 -6.36
C VAL A 44 -0.94 -6.65 -5.99
N ARG A 45 -1.55 -7.18 -4.94
CA ARG A 45 -1.37 -8.58 -4.51
C ARG A 45 -1.82 -9.57 -5.59
N ASN A 46 -2.96 -9.33 -6.23
CA ASN A 46 -3.49 -10.19 -7.31
C ASN A 46 -2.58 -10.21 -8.55
N ASN A 47 -1.72 -9.21 -8.72
CA ASN A 47 -0.72 -9.15 -9.79
C ASN A 47 0.66 -9.68 -9.35
N GLY A 48 0.76 -10.31 -8.17
CA GLY A 48 1.99 -10.96 -7.70
C GLY A 48 3.03 -10.03 -7.10
N ALA A 49 2.64 -8.80 -6.73
CA ALA A 49 3.53 -7.85 -6.07
C ALA A 49 3.06 -7.56 -4.62
N VAL A 50 3.97 -7.02 -3.81
CA VAL A 50 3.69 -6.61 -2.43
C VAL A 50 3.38 -5.10 -2.40
N PRO A 51 2.19 -4.68 -1.92
CA PRO A 51 1.89 -3.26 -1.79
C PRO A 51 2.64 -2.64 -0.61
N ALA A 52 3.12 -1.42 -0.80
CA ALA A 52 3.81 -0.63 0.22
C ALA A 52 3.21 0.79 0.27
N THR A 53 2.11 0.94 1.02
CA THR A 53 1.52 2.26 1.30
C THR A 53 2.45 3.08 2.19
N ILE A 54 2.89 4.24 1.71
CA ILE A 54 3.83 5.13 2.42
C ILE A 54 3.05 6.26 3.07
N ALA A 55 3.22 6.41 4.38
CA ALA A 55 2.65 7.51 5.16
C ALA A 55 3.68 8.05 6.17
N ILE A 56 3.53 9.32 6.53
CA ILE A 56 4.19 9.90 7.70
C ILE A 56 3.23 9.73 8.89
N LEU A 57 3.67 8.98 9.88
CA LEU A 57 2.98 8.85 11.16
C LEU A 57 3.66 9.81 12.14
N ILE A 58 2.90 10.78 12.64
CA ILE A 58 3.32 11.73 13.67
C ILE A 58 2.80 11.32 15.04
#